data_AF-A0A813LIQ2-F1
#
_entry.id   AF-A0A813LIQ2-F1
#
_cell.length_a   1.000
_cell.length_b   1.000
_cell.length_c   1.000
_cell.angle_alpha   90.00
_cell.angle_beta   90.00
_cell.angle_gamma   90.00
#
_symmetry.space_group_name_H-M   'P 1'
#
loop_
_entity.id
_entity.type
_entity.pdbx_description
1 polymer ?
#
loop_
_entity_poly.entity_id
_entity_poly.type
_entity_poly.pdbx_seq_one_letter_code
_entity_poly.pdbx_strand_id
1 'polypeptide(L)'
;MAEEAKVEEATLLLARHKLAEQQIERSMQEASDGWGMDNVFSCLEWAEERQLCPEKCEEARVACRVMVETDLRAALEDRSWCHFASACENGKRLEATEVLSQALLDWKPVVEEQLANMLFLGSSPDDVVKWCRRVRDVSMGHLLEVGLWEEAQQEALSRWDSEIDCGIRDEDPRRLLWACKSKTGADAAEVLRAKELATKLLRADLANAEQSGQVCQISRAYQEARDARILVPREDTRLSNLLSHLRSHASLMEVAASGNMSAIIEAWSLAKPEQQRVWPKQIEAVDDMRKCVLLAQLVVKVAIFRSEGSKLCTSECVQEPPLLGDAEVKGTAGQPEVQLTPSETLLQALDVGPLHARSARLLVNSLAQDICLETFATTLEFKVRFSPQLSRGYSLENADYGLRGHHQYYKPLGWLRWSLRMDNFQTYRDWPVAYHGTSLTRLLPILLQGLQPPGAEGVEIAHGQAYSLTGSSIYFSPSIEYAAFPVYAQFFLLADKRWAQIVLQCRVRPGSYQSAPGTLGGKYWPPGLRFDPNFTNLDHLEWLVEDPANIVVCGIMLREFGPKADALLFGSLACSVTAGSDGPEFEWTKLRKDEFRRAGQMLLS
;
A
#
# COMPACT_ATOMS: atom_id res chain seq x y z
N MET A 1 -26.21 -4.83 -50.96
CA MET A 1 -26.01 -3.68 -50.06
C MET A 1 -26.70 -3.90 -48.71
N ALA A 2 -28.02 -3.72 -48.55
CA ALA A 2 -28.68 -3.90 -47.24
C ALA A 2 -28.72 -5.36 -46.75
N GLU A 3 -28.87 -6.33 -47.66
CA GLU A 3 -28.78 -7.76 -47.30
C GLU A 3 -27.34 -8.20 -47.03
N GLU A 4 -26.36 -7.69 -47.79
CA GLU A 4 -24.94 -7.97 -47.57
C GLU A 4 -24.48 -7.46 -46.19
N ALA A 5 -24.92 -6.26 -45.78
CA ALA A 5 -24.62 -5.72 -44.45
C ALA A 5 -25.20 -6.60 -43.32
N LYS A 6 -26.40 -7.16 -43.51
CA LYS A 6 -27.01 -8.09 -42.53
C LYS A 6 -26.25 -9.42 -42.45
N VAL A 7 -25.76 -9.92 -43.58
CA VAL A 7 -24.96 -11.15 -43.64
C VAL A 7 -23.60 -10.93 -42.97
N GLU A 8 -22.98 -9.77 -43.19
CA GLU A 8 -21.72 -9.40 -42.54
C GLU A 8 -21.87 -9.24 -41.01
N GLU A 9 -22.94 -8.57 -40.57
CA GLU A 9 -23.26 -8.43 -39.14
C GLU A 9 -23.55 -9.78 -38.47
N ALA A 10 -24.33 -10.66 -39.11
CA ALA A 10 -24.58 -12.01 -38.60
C ALA A 10 -23.31 -12.86 -38.54
N THR A 11 -22.40 -12.71 -39.51
CA THR A 11 -21.11 -13.41 -39.52
C THR A 11 -20.21 -12.94 -38.38
N LEU A 12 -20.19 -11.62 -38.11
CA LEU A 12 -19.44 -11.03 -37.01
C LEU A 12 -20.00 -11.50 -35.65
N LEU A 13 -21.32 -11.57 -35.52
CA LEU A 13 -21.99 -12.06 -34.31
C LEU A 13 -21.65 -13.53 -34.04
N LEU A 14 -21.68 -14.37 -35.08
CA LEU A 14 -21.32 -15.78 -34.98
C LEU A 14 -19.84 -15.98 -34.61
N ALA A 15 -18.94 -15.15 -35.15
CA ALA A 15 -17.52 -15.18 -34.79
C ALA A 15 -17.29 -14.80 -33.32
N ARG A 16 -18.02 -13.82 -32.80
CA ARG A 16 -17.98 -13.43 -31.38
C ARG A 16 -18.50 -14.54 -30.47
N HIS A 17 -19.58 -15.22 -30.84
CA HIS A 17 -20.09 -16.39 -30.10
C HIS A 17 -19.06 -17.52 -30.02
N LYS A 18 -18.40 -17.87 -31.14
CA LYS A 18 -17.37 -18.92 -31.14
C LYS A 18 -16.15 -18.56 -30.29
N LEU A 19 -15.74 -17.29 -30.29
CA LEU A 19 -14.65 -16.83 -29.45
C LEU A 19 -15.00 -16.91 -27.96
N ALA A 20 -16.25 -16.57 -27.61
CA ALA A 20 -16.78 -16.68 -26.26
C ALA A 20 -16.77 -18.14 -25.75
N GLU A 21 -17.25 -19.08 -26.56
CA GLU A 21 -17.23 -20.52 -26.24
C GLU A 21 -15.82 -21.03 -25.98
N GLN A 22 -14.86 -20.66 -26.84
CA GLN A 22 -13.44 -21.03 -26.66
C GLN A 22 -12.82 -20.44 -25.39
N GLN A 23 -13.22 -19.22 -24.99
CA GLN A 23 -12.75 -18.61 -23.75
C GLN A 23 -13.30 -19.33 -22.52
N ILE A 24 -14.59 -19.68 -22.51
CA ILE A 24 -15.22 -20.45 -21.43
C ILE A 24 -14.55 -21.82 -21.29
N GLU A 25 -14.37 -22.56 -22.40
CA GLU A 25 -13.72 -23.87 -22.38
C GLU A 25 -12.27 -23.79 -21.86
N ARG A 26 -11.51 -22.76 -22.28
CA ARG A 26 -10.15 -22.53 -21.77
C ARG A 26 -10.15 -22.25 -20.27
N SER A 27 -11.03 -21.39 -19.78
CA SER A 27 -11.10 -21.06 -18.35
C SER A 27 -11.54 -22.25 -17.50
N MET A 28 -12.43 -23.10 -18.01
CA MET A 28 -12.80 -24.36 -17.34
C MET A 28 -11.61 -25.33 -17.27
N GLN A 29 -10.82 -25.43 -18.35
CA GLN A 29 -9.61 -26.25 -18.37
C GLN A 29 -8.54 -25.72 -17.39
N GLU A 30 -8.31 -24.40 -17.38
CA GLU A 30 -7.36 -23.75 -16.47
C GLU A 30 -7.78 -23.90 -14.99
N ALA A 31 -9.07 -23.86 -14.70
CA ALA A 31 -9.61 -24.10 -13.37
C ALA A 31 -9.39 -25.56 -12.91
N SER A 32 -9.59 -26.53 -13.81
CA SER A 32 -9.26 -27.95 -13.56
C SER A 32 -7.78 -28.16 -13.26
N ASP A 33 -6.89 -27.30 -13.77
CA ASP A 33 -5.44 -27.37 -13.59
C ASP A 33 -4.94 -26.58 -12.34
N GLY A 34 -5.85 -26.14 -11.46
CA GLY A 34 -5.52 -25.58 -10.15
C GLY A 34 -5.35 -24.05 -10.10
N TRP A 35 -5.93 -23.31 -11.06
CA TRP A 35 -5.99 -21.84 -11.02
C TRP A 35 -7.29 -21.33 -10.38
N GLY A 36 -7.22 -20.16 -9.72
CA GLY A 36 -8.23 -19.67 -8.75
C GLY A 36 -9.63 -19.32 -9.28
N MET A 37 -10.62 -19.46 -8.38
CA MET A 37 -12.06 -19.27 -8.58
C MET A 37 -12.48 -17.96 -9.28
N ASP A 38 -11.76 -16.86 -9.04
CA ASP A 38 -12.16 -15.53 -9.53
C ASP A 38 -12.25 -15.43 -11.07
N ASN A 39 -11.41 -16.21 -11.78
CA ASN A 39 -11.43 -16.25 -13.24
C ASN A 39 -12.68 -16.95 -13.79
N VAL A 40 -13.15 -18.00 -13.10
CA VAL A 40 -14.32 -18.78 -13.52
C VAL A 40 -15.60 -17.97 -13.29
N PHE A 41 -15.69 -17.26 -12.14
CA PHE A 41 -16.80 -16.35 -11.85
C PHE A 41 -16.89 -15.20 -12.86
N SER A 42 -15.76 -14.57 -13.18
CA SER A 42 -15.72 -13.49 -14.16
C SER A 42 -16.19 -13.96 -15.55
N CYS A 43 -15.87 -15.20 -15.94
CA CYS A 43 -16.34 -15.79 -17.19
C CYS A 43 -17.85 -16.13 -17.18
N LEU A 44 -18.38 -16.60 -16.04
CA LEU A 44 -19.80 -16.88 -15.85
C LEU A 44 -20.65 -15.61 -15.88
N GLU A 45 -20.28 -14.58 -15.12
CA GLU A 45 -20.98 -13.28 -15.10
C GLU A 45 -21.00 -12.67 -16.50
N TRP A 46 -19.87 -12.69 -17.20
CA TRP A 46 -19.77 -12.21 -18.57
C TRP A 46 -20.63 -13.00 -19.57
N ALA A 47 -20.74 -14.32 -19.39
CA ALA A 47 -21.56 -15.18 -20.24
C ALA A 47 -23.07 -14.94 -20.02
N GLU A 48 -23.48 -14.72 -18.78
CA GLU A 48 -24.86 -14.42 -18.39
C GLU A 48 -25.30 -13.02 -18.88
N GLU A 49 -24.45 -12.00 -18.72
CA GLU A 49 -24.72 -10.65 -19.23
C GLU A 49 -24.95 -10.62 -20.74
N ARG A 50 -24.37 -11.57 -21.48
CA ARG A 50 -24.46 -11.65 -22.94
C ARG A 50 -25.45 -12.68 -23.47
N GLN A 51 -26.25 -13.28 -22.60
CA GLN A 51 -27.26 -14.29 -22.97
C GLN A 51 -26.67 -15.41 -23.84
N LEU A 52 -25.46 -15.86 -23.51
CA LEU A 52 -24.85 -17.00 -24.21
C LEU A 52 -25.64 -18.29 -23.95
N CYS A 53 -25.36 -19.33 -24.75
CA CYS A 53 -26.11 -20.60 -24.77
C CYS A 53 -26.39 -21.14 -23.34
N PRO A 54 -27.67 -21.31 -22.93
CA PRO A 54 -28.04 -21.73 -21.57
C PRO A 54 -27.37 -23.04 -21.11
N GLU A 55 -27.11 -23.96 -22.05
CA GLU A 55 -26.49 -25.26 -21.79
C GLU A 55 -25.05 -25.10 -21.27
N LYS A 56 -24.27 -24.18 -21.87
CA LYS A 56 -22.87 -23.93 -21.47
C LYS A 56 -22.75 -23.18 -20.15
N CYS A 57 -23.68 -22.26 -19.88
CA CYS A 57 -23.75 -21.61 -18.57
C CYS A 57 -24.07 -22.62 -17.46
N GLU A 58 -24.94 -23.60 -17.72
CA GLU A 58 -25.25 -24.65 -16.74
C GLU A 58 -24.07 -25.60 -16.52
N GLU A 59 -23.34 -26.00 -17.58
CA GLU A 59 -22.09 -26.77 -17.45
C GLU A 59 -21.06 -26.04 -16.57
N ALA A 60 -20.87 -24.74 -16.77
CA ALA A 60 -19.97 -23.92 -15.96
C ALA A 60 -20.43 -23.79 -14.50
N ARG A 61 -21.74 -23.66 -14.24
CA ARG A 61 -22.30 -23.65 -12.88
C ARG A 61 -22.09 -24.98 -12.16
N VAL A 62 -22.25 -26.11 -12.86
CA VAL A 62 -21.97 -27.45 -12.30
C VAL A 62 -20.49 -27.57 -11.93
N ALA A 63 -19.57 -27.14 -12.80
CA ALA A 63 -18.14 -27.16 -12.50
C ALA A 63 -17.78 -26.29 -11.28
N CYS A 64 -18.35 -25.08 -11.19
CA CYS A 64 -18.14 -24.20 -10.03
C CYS A 64 -18.65 -24.82 -8.72
N ARG A 65 -19.80 -25.51 -8.74
CA ARG A 65 -20.32 -26.24 -7.57
C ARG A 65 -19.36 -27.33 -7.09
N VAL A 66 -18.80 -28.12 -8.01
CA VAL A 66 -17.81 -29.16 -7.68
C VAL A 66 -16.52 -28.56 -7.10
N MET A 67 -16.09 -27.40 -7.60
CA MET A 67 -14.93 -26.69 -7.07
C MET A 67 -15.18 -26.15 -5.66
N VAL A 68 -16.34 -25.54 -5.40
CA VAL A 68 -16.72 -25.07 -4.05
C VAL A 68 -16.78 -26.24 -3.07
N GLU A 69 -17.33 -27.39 -3.47
CA GLU A 69 -17.31 -28.62 -2.65
C GLU A 69 -15.88 -29.06 -2.30
N THR A 70 -14.96 -28.97 -3.27
CA THR A 70 -13.57 -29.36 -3.09
C THR A 70 -12.85 -28.41 -2.14
N ASP A 71 -13.03 -27.09 -2.31
CA ASP A 71 -12.46 -26.07 -1.42
C ASP A 71 -13.03 -26.17 0.00
N LEU A 72 -14.33 -26.45 0.15
CA LEU A 72 -14.96 -26.68 1.46
C LEU A 72 -14.38 -27.92 2.16
N ARG A 73 -14.12 -29.01 1.42
CA ARG A 73 -13.44 -30.20 1.97
C ARG A 73 -11.99 -29.92 2.35
N ALA A 74 -11.25 -29.19 1.53
CA ALA A 74 -9.88 -28.82 1.86
C ALA A 74 -9.82 -27.93 3.11
N ALA A 75 -10.74 -26.97 3.24
CA ALA A 75 -10.87 -26.13 4.43
C ALA A 75 -11.27 -26.94 5.69
N LEU A 76 -12.10 -27.97 5.53
CA LEU A 76 -12.43 -28.91 6.61
C LEU A 76 -11.20 -29.68 7.10
N GLU A 77 -10.38 -30.17 6.17
CA GLU A 77 -9.17 -30.95 6.48
C GLU A 77 -8.07 -30.10 7.14
N ASP A 78 -7.92 -28.84 6.73
CA ASP A 78 -6.88 -27.94 7.25
C ASP A 78 -7.29 -27.15 8.50
N ARG A 79 -8.57 -27.21 8.90
CA ARG A 79 -9.17 -26.46 10.02
C ARG A 79 -8.95 -24.94 9.92
N SER A 80 -8.85 -24.38 8.72
CA SER A 80 -8.60 -22.96 8.46
C SER A 80 -9.90 -22.18 8.30
N TRP A 81 -10.26 -21.36 9.30
CA TRP A 81 -11.46 -20.51 9.24
C TRP A 81 -11.44 -19.55 8.04
N CYS A 82 -10.26 -19.05 7.65
CA CYS A 82 -10.14 -18.14 6.51
C CYS A 82 -10.47 -18.83 5.18
N HIS A 83 -10.03 -20.08 5.00
CA HIS A 83 -10.35 -20.85 3.79
C HIS A 83 -11.83 -21.23 3.78
N PHE A 84 -12.39 -21.61 4.93
CA PHE A 84 -13.81 -21.93 5.05
C PHE A 84 -14.71 -20.72 4.76
N ALA A 85 -14.43 -19.56 5.35
CA ALA A 85 -15.22 -18.34 5.13
C ALA A 85 -15.23 -17.94 3.64
N SER A 86 -14.07 -18.02 2.97
CA SER A 86 -13.93 -17.76 1.54
C SER A 86 -14.75 -18.75 0.69
N ALA A 87 -14.65 -20.04 0.99
CA ALA A 87 -15.40 -21.08 0.30
C ALA A 87 -16.92 -20.94 0.50
N CYS A 88 -17.37 -20.54 1.70
CA CYS A 88 -18.77 -20.26 1.98
C CYS A 88 -19.30 -19.04 1.22
N GLU A 89 -18.50 -17.98 1.11
CA GLU A 89 -18.88 -16.78 0.34
C GLU A 89 -19.03 -17.10 -1.15
N ASN A 90 -18.12 -17.92 -1.70
CA ASN A 90 -18.21 -18.41 -3.07
C ASN A 90 -19.42 -19.33 -3.29
N GLY A 91 -19.72 -20.22 -2.33
CA GLY A 91 -20.92 -21.06 -2.39
C GLY A 91 -22.24 -20.27 -2.36
N LYS A 92 -22.29 -19.16 -1.61
CA LYS A 92 -23.47 -18.28 -1.56
C LYS A 92 -23.75 -17.64 -2.93
N ARG A 93 -22.70 -17.26 -3.67
CA ARG A 93 -22.82 -16.70 -5.03
C ARG A 93 -23.39 -17.69 -6.04
N LEU A 94 -23.26 -18.99 -5.80
CA LEU A 94 -23.72 -20.07 -6.68
C LEU A 94 -25.07 -20.69 -6.28
N GLU A 95 -25.75 -20.13 -5.27
CA GLU A 95 -26.97 -20.72 -4.68
C GLU A 95 -26.78 -22.20 -4.27
N ALA A 96 -25.56 -22.59 -3.89
CA ALA A 96 -25.21 -23.97 -3.52
C ALA A 96 -25.68 -24.32 -2.09
N THR A 97 -26.96 -24.10 -1.79
CA THR A 97 -27.51 -24.12 -0.43
C THR A 97 -27.40 -25.47 0.26
N GLU A 98 -27.50 -26.57 -0.48
CA GLU A 98 -27.46 -27.94 0.08
C GLU A 98 -26.04 -28.35 0.49
N VAL A 99 -25.06 -28.07 -0.38
CA VAL A 99 -23.62 -28.29 -0.11
C VAL A 99 -23.14 -27.47 1.08
N LEU A 100 -23.51 -26.18 1.10
CA LEU A 100 -23.19 -25.30 2.22
C LEU A 100 -23.80 -25.81 3.52
N SER A 101 -25.06 -26.23 3.50
CA SER A 101 -25.74 -26.72 4.71
C SER A 101 -25.02 -27.92 5.34
N GLN A 102 -24.56 -28.88 4.51
CA GLN A 102 -23.82 -30.04 5.02
C GLN A 102 -22.42 -29.67 5.52
N ALA A 103 -21.67 -28.84 4.78
CA ALA A 103 -20.34 -28.40 5.20
C ALA A 103 -20.38 -27.59 6.52
N LEU A 104 -21.43 -26.78 6.72
CA LEU A 104 -21.66 -26.03 7.94
C LEU A 104 -21.96 -26.94 9.15
N LEU A 105 -22.70 -28.04 8.94
CA LEU A 105 -22.93 -29.06 9.97
C LEU A 105 -21.63 -29.76 10.39
N ASP A 106 -20.77 -30.07 9.42
CA ASP A 106 -19.48 -30.73 9.68
C ASP A 106 -18.48 -29.80 10.39
N TRP A 107 -18.59 -28.48 10.18
CA TRP A 107 -17.75 -27.47 10.84
C TRP A 107 -18.17 -27.09 12.26
N LYS A 108 -19.42 -27.41 12.66
CA LYS A 108 -19.97 -27.03 13.97
C LYS A 108 -19.02 -27.38 15.15
N PRO A 109 -18.46 -28.60 15.26
CA PRO A 109 -17.57 -28.95 16.37
C PRO A 109 -16.26 -28.13 16.40
N VAL A 110 -15.74 -27.73 15.23
CA VAL A 110 -14.51 -26.94 15.11
C VAL A 110 -14.75 -25.50 15.57
N VAL A 111 -15.90 -24.93 15.22
CA VAL A 111 -16.32 -23.60 15.68
C VAL A 111 -16.53 -23.60 17.19
N GLU A 112 -17.18 -24.62 17.74
CA GLU A 112 -17.36 -24.76 19.19
C GLU A 112 -16.02 -24.91 19.93
N GLU A 113 -15.08 -25.69 19.40
CA GLU A 113 -13.72 -25.85 19.95
C GLU A 113 -12.93 -24.53 19.94
N GLN A 114 -13.00 -23.75 18.85
CA GLN A 114 -12.32 -22.45 18.77
C GLN A 114 -12.91 -21.42 19.74
N LEU A 115 -14.24 -21.37 19.86
CA LEU A 115 -14.90 -20.47 20.82
C LEU A 115 -14.50 -20.83 22.26
N ALA A 116 -14.53 -22.11 22.61
CA ALA A 116 -14.10 -22.59 23.91
C ALA A 116 -12.64 -22.22 24.20
N ASN A 117 -11.75 -22.35 23.21
CA ASN A 117 -10.35 -21.96 23.34
C ASN A 117 -10.18 -20.44 23.51
N MET A 118 -10.94 -19.61 22.80
CA MET A 118 -10.89 -18.15 22.96
C MET A 118 -11.31 -17.72 24.37
N LEU A 119 -12.36 -18.35 24.91
CA LEU A 119 -12.84 -18.13 26.28
C LEU A 119 -11.81 -18.61 27.32
N PHE A 120 -11.23 -19.80 27.12
CA PHE A 120 -10.24 -20.40 28.02
C PHE A 120 -8.91 -19.64 28.05
N LEU A 121 -8.42 -19.19 26.90
CA LEU A 121 -7.15 -18.46 26.76
C LEU A 121 -7.24 -16.99 27.19
N GLY A 122 -8.40 -16.56 27.70
CA GLY A 122 -8.58 -15.19 28.19
C GLY A 122 -8.54 -14.15 27.07
N SER A 123 -9.01 -14.50 25.87
CA SER A 123 -9.15 -13.53 24.77
C SER A 123 -10.02 -12.35 25.21
N SER A 124 -9.79 -11.17 24.63
CA SER A 124 -10.59 -10.00 25.01
C SER A 124 -12.07 -10.24 24.65
N PRO A 125 -13.02 -9.73 25.46
CA PRO A 125 -14.45 -9.82 25.14
C PRO A 125 -14.80 -9.29 23.74
N ASP A 126 -14.10 -8.25 23.27
CA ASP A 126 -14.28 -7.68 21.94
C ASP A 126 -13.85 -8.65 20.83
N ASP A 127 -12.77 -9.41 21.04
CA ASP A 127 -12.31 -10.40 20.05
C ASP A 127 -13.27 -11.58 19.95
N VAL A 128 -13.79 -12.03 21.10
CA VAL A 128 -14.84 -13.06 21.14
C VAL A 128 -16.10 -12.57 20.42
N VAL A 129 -16.57 -11.36 20.71
CA VAL A 129 -17.76 -10.78 20.05
C VAL A 129 -17.54 -10.55 18.55
N LYS A 130 -16.37 -10.06 18.14
CA LYS A 130 -16.03 -9.89 16.72
C LYS A 130 -15.97 -11.22 15.98
N TRP A 131 -15.37 -12.24 16.57
CA TRP A 131 -15.30 -13.57 15.99
C TRP A 131 -16.71 -14.18 15.85
N CYS A 132 -17.52 -14.09 16.91
CA CYS A 132 -18.92 -14.52 16.94
C CYS A 132 -19.78 -13.82 15.86
N ARG A 133 -19.57 -12.52 15.61
CA ARG A 133 -20.24 -11.80 14.49
C ARG A 133 -19.83 -12.34 13.14
N ARG A 134 -18.53 -12.57 12.91
CA ARG A 134 -18.05 -13.14 11.65
C ARG A 134 -18.68 -14.49 11.39
N VAL A 135 -18.75 -15.37 12.39
CA VAL A 135 -19.44 -16.67 12.29
C VAL A 135 -20.91 -16.48 11.91
N ARG A 136 -21.62 -15.55 12.56
CA ARG A 136 -23.02 -15.23 12.25
C ARG A 136 -23.23 -14.73 10.82
N ASP A 137 -22.34 -13.87 10.31
CA ASP A 137 -22.44 -13.27 8.98
C ASP A 137 -22.26 -14.32 7.85
N VAL A 138 -21.58 -15.44 8.13
CA VAL A 138 -21.53 -16.61 7.23
C VAL A 138 -22.80 -17.48 7.31
N SER A 139 -23.89 -16.98 7.90
CA SER A 139 -25.16 -17.69 8.08
C SER A 139 -25.11 -18.88 9.05
N MET A 140 -24.05 -19.06 9.85
CA MET A 140 -23.97 -20.10 10.90
C MET A 140 -24.80 -19.79 12.16
N GLY A 141 -25.47 -18.64 12.23
CA GLY A 141 -26.13 -18.17 13.46
C GLY A 141 -27.23 -19.09 14.01
N HIS A 142 -27.73 -20.04 13.21
CA HIS A 142 -28.71 -21.05 13.63
C HIS A 142 -28.08 -22.39 14.06
N LEU A 143 -26.76 -22.57 13.84
CA LEU A 143 -26.03 -23.82 14.13
C LEU A 143 -25.27 -23.79 15.45
N LEU A 144 -24.90 -22.60 15.94
CA LEU A 144 -24.45 -22.44 17.32
C LEU A 144 -25.63 -22.71 18.26
N GLU A 145 -25.45 -23.61 19.23
CA GLU A 145 -26.45 -23.75 20.28
C GLU A 145 -26.66 -22.41 20.97
N VAL A 146 -27.93 -21.99 21.08
CA VAL A 146 -28.34 -20.73 21.74
C VAL A 146 -27.66 -20.58 23.10
N GLY A 147 -27.42 -21.69 23.81
CA GLY A 147 -26.75 -21.72 25.12
C GLY A 147 -25.29 -21.24 25.11
N LEU A 148 -24.44 -21.68 24.16
CA LEU A 148 -23.03 -21.27 24.13
C LEU A 148 -22.86 -19.78 23.81
N TRP A 149 -23.78 -19.26 22.99
CA TRP A 149 -23.85 -17.83 22.70
C TRP A 149 -24.25 -17.04 23.95
N GLU A 150 -25.30 -17.48 24.65
CA GLU A 150 -25.76 -16.85 25.87
C GLU A 150 -24.68 -16.88 26.96
N GLU A 151 -23.93 -17.98 27.11
CA GLU A 151 -22.82 -18.09 28.06
C GLU A 151 -21.66 -17.13 27.73
N ALA A 152 -21.21 -17.07 26.46
CA ALA A 152 -20.15 -16.16 26.05
C ALA A 152 -20.57 -14.69 26.21
N GLN A 153 -21.85 -14.38 25.93
CA GLN A 153 -22.41 -13.05 26.13
C GLN A 153 -22.53 -12.71 27.62
N GLN A 154 -22.94 -13.64 28.47
CA GLN A 154 -23.02 -13.46 29.93
C GLN A 154 -21.64 -13.27 30.57
N GLU A 155 -20.63 -14.03 30.17
CA GLU A 155 -19.25 -13.86 30.66
C GLU A 155 -18.66 -12.50 30.22
N ALA A 156 -18.91 -12.06 28.98
CA ALA A 156 -18.52 -10.74 28.51
C ALA A 156 -19.22 -9.61 29.30
N LEU A 157 -20.53 -9.76 29.59
CA LEU A 157 -21.29 -8.82 30.41
C LEU A 157 -20.77 -8.77 31.86
N SER A 158 -20.50 -9.92 32.48
CA SER A 158 -19.94 -10.05 33.82
C SER A 158 -18.58 -9.35 33.97
N ARG A 159 -17.69 -9.53 32.97
CA ARG A 159 -16.40 -8.83 32.94
C ARG A 159 -16.55 -7.32 32.76
N TRP A 160 -17.52 -6.88 31.95
CA TRP A 160 -17.81 -5.46 31.82
C TRP A 160 -18.37 -4.85 33.10
N ASP A 161 -19.24 -5.54 33.82
CA ASP A 161 -19.77 -5.08 35.11
C ASP A 161 -18.64 -4.95 36.14
N SER A 162 -17.72 -5.91 36.19
CA SER A 162 -16.50 -5.83 37.02
C SER A 162 -15.64 -4.61 36.68
N GLU A 163 -15.47 -4.25 35.41
CA GLU A 163 -14.67 -3.08 34.99
C GLU A 163 -15.38 -1.75 35.31
N ILE A 164 -16.71 -1.70 35.26
CA ILE A 164 -17.50 -0.56 35.74
C ILE A 164 -17.33 -0.41 37.25
N ASP A 165 -17.47 -1.49 38.01
CA ASP A 165 -17.30 -1.49 39.47
C ASP A 165 -15.87 -1.09 39.88
N CYS A 166 -14.86 -1.58 39.16
CA CYS A 166 -13.47 -1.17 39.35
C CYS A 166 -13.28 0.32 39.03
N GLY A 167 -13.82 0.80 37.90
CA GLY A 167 -13.76 2.22 37.54
C GLY A 167 -14.45 3.14 38.54
N ILE A 168 -15.59 2.72 39.12
CA ILE A 168 -16.30 3.46 40.17
C ILE A 168 -15.47 3.47 41.46
N ARG A 169 -14.98 2.30 41.89
CA ARG A 169 -14.22 2.16 43.15
C ARG A 169 -12.89 2.91 43.11
N ASP A 170 -12.21 2.89 41.98
CA ASP A 170 -10.89 3.47 41.81
C ASP A 170 -10.96 4.95 41.38
N GLU A 171 -12.18 5.49 41.21
CA GLU A 171 -12.44 6.83 40.69
C GLU A 171 -11.68 7.13 39.38
N ASP A 172 -11.56 6.12 38.50
CA ASP A 172 -10.81 6.22 37.24
C ASP A 172 -11.74 6.53 36.05
N PRO A 173 -11.75 7.77 35.53
CA PRO A 173 -12.61 8.15 34.42
C PRO A 173 -12.30 7.37 33.13
N ARG A 174 -11.08 6.84 32.95
CA ARG A 174 -10.67 6.12 31.74
C ARG A 174 -11.27 4.73 31.70
N ARG A 175 -11.23 4.01 32.83
CA ARG A 175 -11.88 2.70 32.96
C ARG A 175 -13.39 2.82 32.76
N LEU A 176 -14.01 3.86 33.32
CA LEU A 176 -15.45 4.14 33.14
C LEU A 176 -15.81 4.44 31.68
N LEU A 177 -15.01 5.26 30.99
CA LEU A 177 -15.26 5.60 29.58
C LEU A 177 -15.01 4.42 28.64
N TRP A 178 -14.00 3.61 28.92
CA TRP A 178 -13.73 2.38 28.18
C TRP A 178 -14.91 1.41 28.32
N ALA A 179 -15.34 1.13 29.56
CA ALA A 179 -16.48 0.24 29.81
C ALA A 179 -17.78 0.76 29.15
N CYS A 180 -18.01 2.08 29.16
CA CYS A 180 -19.16 2.71 28.50
C CYS A 180 -19.13 2.66 26.96
N LYS A 181 -17.95 2.60 26.33
CA LYS A 181 -17.81 2.51 24.86
C LYS A 181 -17.97 1.07 24.36
N SER A 182 -17.59 0.09 25.16
CA SER A 182 -17.55 -1.32 24.76
C SER A 182 -18.84 -2.10 25.08
N LYS A 183 -19.63 -1.71 26.11
CA LYS A 183 -20.83 -2.46 26.54
C LYS A 183 -22.03 -2.28 25.58
N THR A 184 -22.23 -3.21 24.65
CA THR A 184 -23.50 -3.32 23.88
C THR A 184 -24.54 -4.11 24.67
N GLY A 185 -25.70 -3.50 24.96
CA GLY A 185 -26.82 -4.17 25.66
C GLY A 185 -26.93 -3.88 27.16
N ALA A 186 -26.17 -2.91 27.69
CA ALA A 186 -26.27 -2.46 29.07
C ALA A 186 -27.63 -1.82 29.41
N ASP A 187 -28.00 -1.86 30.70
CA ASP A 187 -29.01 -0.94 31.22
C ASP A 187 -28.56 0.51 30.94
N ALA A 188 -29.39 1.23 30.19
CA ALA A 188 -29.13 2.62 29.83
C ALA A 188 -28.92 3.50 31.07
N ALA A 189 -29.55 3.15 32.20
CA ALA A 189 -29.40 3.88 33.46
C ALA A 189 -28.02 3.71 34.11
N GLU A 190 -27.37 2.54 33.95
CA GLU A 190 -26.01 2.29 34.45
C GLU A 190 -24.95 2.99 33.60
N VAL A 191 -25.09 2.89 32.26
CA VAL A 191 -24.19 3.60 31.33
C VAL A 191 -24.30 5.11 31.53
N LEU A 192 -25.50 5.63 31.78
CA LEU A 192 -25.70 7.04 32.08
C LEU A 192 -25.01 7.43 33.39
N ARG A 193 -25.17 6.64 34.47
CA ARG A 193 -24.50 6.88 35.75
C ARG A 193 -22.98 6.84 35.65
N ALA A 194 -22.42 5.86 34.93
CA ALA A 194 -20.98 5.77 34.71
C ALA A 194 -20.44 6.94 33.88
N LYS A 195 -21.18 7.39 32.86
CA LYS A 195 -20.86 8.59 32.08
C LYS A 195 -20.91 9.87 32.93
N GLU A 196 -21.92 10.01 33.78
CA GLU A 196 -22.03 11.16 34.70
C GLU A 196 -20.86 11.19 35.70
N LEU A 197 -20.48 10.04 36.25
CA LEU A 197 -19.35 9.94 37.16
C LEU A 197 -18.01 10.25 36.45
N ALA A 198 -17.75 9.65 35.30
CA ALA A 198 -16.57 9.95 34.49
C ALA A 198 -16.51 11.43 34.10
N THR A 199 -17.66 12.04 33.80
CA THR A 199 -17.79 13.47 33.51
C THR A 199 -17.42 14.34 34.72
N LYS A 200 -17.89 13.96 35.90
CA LYS A 200 -17.58 14.67 37.15
C LYS A 200 -16.08 14.59 37.46
N LEU A 201 -15.47 13.41 37.31
CA LEU A 201 -14.04 13.18 37.53
C LEU A 201 -13.18 13.96 36.55
N LEU A 202 -13.49 13.92 35.25
CA LEU A 202 -12.75 14.69 34.24
C LEU A 202 -12.86 16.20 34.42
N ARG A 203 -13.99 16.71 34.91
CA ARG A 203 -14.13 18.13 35.29
C ARG A 203 -13.26 18.50 36.50
N ALA A 204 -13.15 17.61 37.48
CA ALA A 204 -12.28 17.82 38.64
C ALA A 204 -10.81 17.80 38.23
N ASP A 205 -10.40 16.86 37.38
CA ASP A 205 -9.04 16.77 36.85
C ASP A 205 -8.67 18.01 36.02
N LEU A 206 -9.58 18.49 35.18
CA LEU A 206 -9.38 19.71 34.41
C LEU A 206 -9.23 20.94 35.33
N ALA A 207 -10.09 21.09 36.34
CA ALA A 207 -9.99 22.18 37.30
C ALA A 207 -8.68 22.15 38.12
N ASN A 208 -8.26 20.95 38.53
CA ASN A 208 -6.99 20.75 39.24
C ASN A 208 -5.79 21.07 38.35
N ALA A 209 -5.83 20.66 37.08
CA ALA A 209 -4.79 20.97 36.09
C ALA A 209 -4.73 22.48 35.78
N GLU A 210 -5.87 23.15 35.67
CA GLU A 210 -5.95 24.61 35.51
C GLU A 210 -5.35 25.34 36.72
N GLN A 211 -5.64 24.86 37.94
CA GLN A 211 -5.09 25.42 39.16
C GLN A 211 -3.58 25.17 39.31
N SER A 212 -3.08 24.03 38.82
CA SER A 212 -1.65 23.69 38.86
C SER A 212 -0.81 24.51 37.87
N GLY A 213 -1.45 25.07 36.83
CA GLY A 213 -0.79 25.83 35.77
C GLY A 213 0.11 24.98 34.86
N GLN A 214 0.09 23.65 35.00
CA GLN A 214 0.93 22.76 34.21
C GLN A 214 0.30 22.48 32.84
N VAL A 215 0.87 23.05 31.78
CA VAL A 215 0.36 22.98 30.40
C VAL A 215 0.11 21.54 29.93
N CYS A 216 1.00 20.62 30.28
CA CYS A 216 0.87 19.20 29.91
C CYS A 216 -0.31 18.51 30.60
N GLN A 217 -0.61 18.86 31.86
CA GLN A 217 -1.76 18.32 32.58
C GLN A 217 -3.07 18.88 32.03
N ILE A 218 -3.09 20.18 31.71
CA ILE A 218 -4.24 20.87 31.11
C ILE A 218 -4.57 20.27 29.74
N SER A 219 -3.57 20.12 28.87
CA SER A 219 -3.74 19.54 27.53
C SER A 219 -4.26 18.10 27.58
N ARG A 220 -3.71 17.29 28.48
CA ARG A 220 -4.14 15.90 28.68
C ARG A 220 -5.58 15.80 29.18
N ALA A 221 -5.92 16.51 30.26
CA ALA A 221 -7.28 16.51 30.81
C ALA A 221 -8.32 17.01 29.79
N TYR A 222 -7.95 17.99 28.96
CA TYR A 222 -8.80 18.51 27.90
C TYR A 222 -9.05 17.51 26.77
N GLN A 223 -8.01 16.84 26.28
CA GLN A 223 -8.15 15.82 25.24
C GLN A 223 -9.03 14.64 25.73
N GLU A 224 -8.83 14.21 26.98
CA GLU A 224 -9.64 13.16 27.61
C GLU A 224 -11.12 13.57 27.74
N ALA A 225 -11.39 14.83 28.13
CA ALA A 225 -12.75 15.37 28.17
C ALA A 225 -13.39 15.51 26.77
N ARG A 226 -12.59 15.83 25.74
CA ARG A 226 -13.05 15.94 24.34
C ARG A 226 -13.38 14.58 23.73
N ASP A 227 -12.53 13.57 23.94
CA ASP A 227 -12.72 12.20 23.43
C ASP A 227 -13.89 11.48 24.11
N ALA A 228 -14.29 11.98 25.28
CA ALA A 228 -15.48 11.62 26.02
C ALA A 228 -16.74 12.40 25.61
N ARG A 229 -16.60 13.41 24.73
CA ARG A 229 -17.67 14.35 24.30
C ARG A 229 -18.33 15.10 25.47
N ILE A 230 -17.57 15.38 26.52
CA ILE A 230 -18.05 16.09 27.73
C ILE A 230 -18.10 17.60 27.52
N LEU A 231 -17.22 18.13 26.68
CA LEU A 231 -17.13 19.56 26.39
C LEU A 231 -18.09 19.95 25.25
N VAL A 232 -18.96 20.93 25.52
CA VAL A 232 -19.88 21.50 24.52
C VAL A 232 -19.21 22.71 23.87
N PRO A 233 -19.31 22.92 22.54
CA PRO A 233 -18.59 23.96 21.79
C PRO A 233 -18.76 25.42 22.23
N ARG A 234 -19.61 25.73 23.24
CA ARG A 234 -19.90 27.11 23.68
C ARG A 234 -19.04 27.61 24.85
N GLU A 235 -18.20 26.78 25.47
CA GLU A 235 -17.28 27.22 26.54
C GLU A 235 -15.91 27.71 26.02
N ASP A 236 -15.82 27.95 24.71
CA ASP A 236 -14.62 28.30 23.93
C ASP A 236 -13.93 29.61 24.36
N THR A 237 -14.63 30.53 25.02
CA THR A 237 -14.05 31.82 25.46
C THR A 237 -13.02 31.68 26.58
N ARG A 238 -13.17 30.71 27.50
CA ARG A 238 -12.17 30.50 28.56
C ARG A 238 -10.90 29.87 28.01
N LEU A 239 -11.05 28.88 27.13
CA LEU A 239 -9.93 28.22 26.46
C LEU A 239 -9.21 29.17 25.50
N SER A 240 -9.94 29.97 24.72
CA SER A 240 -9.35 30.99 23.85
C SER A 240 -8.53 32.03 24.64
N ASN A 241 -9.01 32.43 25.83
CA ASN A 241 -8.28 33.33 26.72
C ASN A 241 -7.05 32.66 27.36
N LEU A 242 -7.16 31.41 27.81
CA LEU A 242 -6.05 30.62 28.37
C LEU A 242 -4.97 30.35 27.31
N LEU A 243 -5.38 29.91 26.11
CA LEU A 243 -4.52 29.74 24.94
C LEU A 243 -3.90 31.07 24.49
N SER A 244 -4.61 32.21 24.65
CA SER A 244 -4.02 33.53 24.39
C SER A 244 -2.93 33.90 25.40
N HIS A 245 -3.06 33.47 26.66
CA HIS A 245 -2.06 33.65 27.71
C HIS A 245 -0.84 32.74 27.49
N LEU A 246 -1.07 31.53 26.97
CA LEU A 246 -0.03 30.56 26.59
C LEU A 246 0.73 30.94 25.30
N ARG A 247 0.41 32.07 24.64
CA ARG A 247 1.15 32.62 23.48
C ARG A 247 2.50 33.26 23.84
N SER A 248 2.91 33.24 25.11
CA SER A 248 4.27 33.64 25.50
C SER A 248 5.29 32.58 25.04
N HIS A 249 6.53 33.01 24.72
CA HIS A 249 7.57 32.12 24.17
C HIS A 249 7.94 30.93 25.08
N ALA A 250 7.74 31.05 26.40
CA ALA A 250 8.14 30.03 27.38
C ALA A 250 7.26 28.78 27.34
N SER A 251 5.96 28.91 27.06
CA SER A 251 4.98 27.80 27.07
C SER A 251 5.02 26.93 25.81
N LEU A 252 5.53 27.45 24.68
CA LEU A 252 5.62 26.71 23.41
C LEU A 252 6.77 25.68 23.38
N MET A 253 7.85 25.94 24.12
CA MET A 253 8.94 24.97 24.29
C MET A 253 8.52 23.79 25.18
N GLU A 254 7.63 24.02 26.15
CA GLU A 254 7.02 22.94 26.95
C GLU A 254 6.06 22.07 26.14
N VAL A 255 5.27 22.66 25.22
CA VAL A 255 4.40 21.89 24.31
C VAL A 255 5.23 21.01 23.38
N ALA A 256 6.35 21.51 22.85
CA ALA A 256 7.28 20.69 22.08
C ALA A 256 7.89 19.55 22.93
N ALA A 257 8.28 19.83 24.18
CA ALA A 257 8.80 18.82 25.11
C ALA A 257 7.77 17.75 25.53
N SER A 258 6.47 17.99 25.33
CA SER A 258 5.40 17.07 25.74
C SER A 258 5.27 15.82 24.87
N GLY A 259 5.82 15.82 23.64
CA GLY A 259 5.71 14.71 22.69
C GLY A 259 4.31 14.46 22.12
N ASN A 260 3.32 15.32 22.40
CA ASN A 260 1.96 15.16 21.88
C ASN A 260 1.81 15.72 20.45
N MET A 261 1.68 14.82 19.48
CA MET A 261 1.59 15.12 18.05
C MET A 261 0.47 16.12 17.69
N SER A 262 -0.72 15.95 18.27
CA SER A 262 -1.88 16.76 17.92
C SER A 262 -1.70 18.21 18.39
N ALA A 263 -1.14 18.39 19.59
CA ALA A 263 -0.79 19.70 20.14
C ALA A 263 0.33 20.39 19.36
N ILE A 264 1.31 19.65 18.84
CA ILE A 264 2.39 20.18 17.99
C ILE A 264 1.84 20.67 16.65
N ILE A 265 0.96 19.89 16.00
CA ILE A 265 0.32 20.26 14.73
C ILE A 265 -0.53 21.53 14.89
N GLU A 266 -1.31 21.60 15.96
CA GLU A 266 -2.18 22.76 16.25
C GLU A 266 -1.36 24.00 16.65
N ALA A 267 -0.30 23.83 17.44
CA ALA A 267 0.63 24.93 17.75
C ALA A 267 1.33 25.45 16.49
N TRP A 268 1.71 24.57 15.55
CA TRP A 268 2.32 24.95 14.28
C TRP A 268 1.37 25.73 13.37
N SER A 269 0.12 25.28 13.23
CA SER A 269 -0.88 25.95 12.38
C SER A 269 -1.23 27.36 12.88
N LEU A 270 -1.05 27.61 14.18
CA LEU A 270 -1.31 28.90 14.83
C LEU A 270 -0.07 29.80 14.96
N ALA A 271 1.14 29.29 14.68
CA ALA A 271 2.39 30.05 14.78
C ALA A 271 2.55 31.09 13.65
N LYS A 272 3.19 32.23 13.93
CA LYS A 272 3.49 33.22 12.89
C LYS A 272 4.50 32.65 11.88
N PRO A 273 4.48 33.10 10.61
CA PRO A 273 5.40 32.60 9.57
C PRO A 273 6.89 32.70 9.93
N GLU A 274 7.27 33.73 10.69
CA GLU A 274 8.64 33.93 11.16
C GLU A 274 9.05 32.85 12.19
N GLN A 275 8.12 32.42 13.04
CA GLN A 275 8.34 31.37 14.04
C GLN A 275 8.42 29.99 13.38
N GLN A 276 7.56 29.72 12.40
CA GLN A 276 7.58 28.49 11.59
C GLN A 276 8.91 28.29 10.85
N ARG A 277 9.62 29.36 10.49
CA ARG A 277 10.94 29.28 9.81
C ARG A 277 12.09 28.96 10.76
N VAL A 278 11.97 29.32 12.04
CA VAL A 278 13.04 29.17 13.03
C VAL A 278 12.93 27.82 13.76
N TRP A 279 11.72 27.31 13.95
CA TRP A 279 11.46 26.12 14.75
C TRP A 279 12.22 24.85 14.31
N PRO A 280 12.29 24.49 13.01
CA PRO A 280 13.04 23.31 12.55
C PRO A 280 14.54 23.39 12.83
N LYS A 281 15.07 24.61 13.04
CA LYS A 281 16.49 24.84 13.35
C LYS A 281 16.80 24.84 14.85
N GLN A 282 15.78 24.90 15.69
CA GLN A 282 15.93 24.93 17.15
C GLN A 282 15.58 23.60 17.81
N ILE A 283 14.84 22.73 17.11
CA ILE A 283 14.57 21.34 17.52
C ILE A 283 15.74 20.47 17.03
N GLU A 284 16.94 20.68 17.57
CA GLU A 284 18.13 19.87 17.23
C GLU A 284 18.24 18.61 18.10
N ALA A 285 17.39 18.43 19.12
CA ALA A 285 17.63 17.44 20.17
C ALA A 285 16.85 16.12 20.07
N VAL A 286 15.84 15.97 19.20
CA VAL A 286 15.02 14.74 19.13
C VAL A 286 14.54 14.46 17.70
N ASP A 287 15.11 13.44 17.04
CA ASP A 287 14.82 13.06 15.65
C ASP A 287 13.34 12.78 15.39
N ASP A 288 12.62 12.24 16.38
CA ASP A 288 11.20 11.95 16.24
C ASP A 288 10.36 13.22 16.11
N MET A 289 10.68 14.31 16.84
CA MET A 289 9.96 15.58 16.72
C MET A 289 10.18 16.25 15.35
N ARG A 290 11.36 16.08 14.75
CA ARG A 290 11.63 16.63 13.42
C ARG A 290 10.79 15.95 12.34
N LYS A 291 10.64 14.62 12.42
CA LYS A 291 9.72 13.85 11.54
C LYS A 291 8.28 14.30 11.73
N CYS A 292 7.86 14.57 12.97
CA CYS A 292 6.53 15.08 13.31
C CYS A 292 6.25 16.45 12.67
N VAL A 293 7.20 17.38 12.75
CA VAL A 293 7.09 18.73 12.16
C VAL A 293 7.03 18.68 10.63
N LEU A 294 7.80 17.80 9.99
CA LEU A 294 7.75 17.60 8.54
C LEU A 294 6.40 17.03 8.08
N LEU A 295 5.84 16.08 8.85
CA LEU A 295 4.50 15.54 8.59
C LEU A 295 3.42 16.63 8.71
N ALA A 296 3.50 17.47 9.75
CA ALA A 296 2.60 18.61 9.95
C ALA A 296 2.68 19.62 8.79
N GLN A 297 3.90 19.94 8.31
CA GLN A 297 4.11 20.81 7.15
C GLN A 297 3.47 20.24 5.88
N LEU A 298 3.54 18.93 5.67
CA LEU A 298 2.93 18.27 4.51
C LEU A 298 1.40 18.36 4.57
N VAL A 299 0.80 18.06 5.71
CA VAL A 299 -0.66 18.12 5.92
C VAL A 299 -1.21 19.54 5.72
N VAL A 300 -0.53 20.56 6.25
CA VAL A 300 -0.95 21.97 6.08
C VAL A 300 -0.80 22.43 4.63
N LYS A 301 0.27 22.06 3.93
CA LYS A 301 0.45 22.39 2.50
C LYS A 301 -0.64 21.75 1.63
N VAL A 302 -1.03 20.51 1.93
CA VAL A 302 -2.14 19.82 1.25
C VAL A 302 -3.48 20.52 1.52
N ALA A 303 -3.72 20.96 2.76
CA ALA A 303 -4.95 21.67 3.13
C ALA A 303 -5.08 23.06 2.48
N ILE A 304 -3.98 23.85 2.42
CA ILE A 304 -3.94 25.15 1.73
C ILE A 304 -4.14 24.96 0.22
N PHE A 305 -3.51 23.95 -0.38
CA PHE A 305 -3.68 23.69 -1.81
C PHE A 305 -5.12 23.27 -2.17
N ARG A 306 -5.81 22.51 -1.30
CA ARG A 306 -7.24 22.19 -1.47
C ARG A 306 -8.14 23.42 -1.41
N SER A 307 -7.79 24.46 -0.65
CA SER A 307 -8.59 25.69 -0.58
C SER A 307 -8.32 26.65 -1.74
N GLU A 308 -7.10 26.66 -2.28
CA GLU A 308 -6.68 27.55 -3.37
C GLU A 308 -6.94 26.97 -4.78
N GLY A 309 -6.97 25.64 -4.93
CA GLY A 309 -7.25 24.95 -6.20
C GLY A 309 -8.64 25.22 -6.81
N SER A 310 -9.56 25.83 -6.05
CA SER A 310 -10.89 26.21 -6.54
C SER A 310 -10.95 27.57 -7.27
N LYS A 311 -9.85 28.35 -7.33
CA LYS A 311 -9.89 29.77 -7.74
C LYS A 311 -9.08 30.18 -8.97
N LEU A 312 -8.41 29.27 -9.67
CA LEU A 312 -7.59 29.65 -10.83
C LEU A 312 -7.98 28.86 -12.10
N CYS A 313 -8.90 29.43 -12.87
CA CYS A 313 -9.00 29.18 -14.31
C CYS A 313 -9.76 30.32 -15.01
N THR A 314 -9.04 31.26 -15.63
CA THR A 314 -9.49 32.00 -16.83
C THR A 314 -8.30 32.59 -17.59
N SER A 315 -8.36 32.47 -18.94
CA SER A 315 -7.54 33.08 -20.01
C SER A 315 -6.07 32.61 -20.12
N GLU A 316 -5.44 32.38 -21.29
CA GLU A 316 -5.77 32.58 -22.71
C GLU A 316 -4.82 31.75 -23.61
N CYS A 317 -5.26 31.52 -24.85
CA CYS A 317 -4.75 30.78 -26.01
C CYS A 317 -3.25 30.55 -26.29
N VAL A 318 -2.92 29.35 -26.81
CA VAL A 318 -2.21 29.13 -28.10
C VAL A 318 -2.78 27.87 -28.78
N GLN A 319 -3.07 27.95 -30.09
CA GLN A 319 -3.70 26.92 -30.92
C GLN A 319 -2.71 25.89 -31.49
N GLU A 320 -3.12 24.62 -31.55
CA GLU A 320 -2.59 23.56 -32.42
C GLU A 320 -3.77 22.81 -33.10
N PRO A 321 -3.55 22.13 -34.26
CA PRO A 321 -4.59 21.81 -35.27
C PRO A 321 -5.34 20.48 -35.01
N PRO A 322 -6.44 20.19 -35.75
CA PRO A 322 -7.50 19.30 -35.27
C PRO A 322 -7.19 17.82 -35.52
N LEU A 323 -7.47 16.99 -34.51
CA LEU A 323 -7.67 15.55 -34.67
C LEU A 323 -9.12 15.22 -34.28
N LEU A 324 -9.87 14.72 -35.28
CA LEU A 324 -11.00 13.79 -35.19
C LEU A 324 -12.00 13.96 -34.03
N GLY A 325 -13.06 14.74 -34.31
CA GLY A 325 -14.45 14.45 -33.98
C GLY A 325 -14.81 14.03 -32.56
N ASP A 326 -15.06 15.00 -31.70
CA ASP A 326 -15.77 14.79 -30.43
C ASP A 326 -17.25 14.47 -30.70
N ALA A 327 -17.69 13.29 -30.27
CA ALA A 327 -19.10 12.97 -30.12
C ALA A 327 -19.60 13.57 -28.80
N GLU A 328 -20.65 14.40 -28.85
CA GLU A 328 -21.35 14.93 -27.67
C GLU A 328 -21.87 13.79 -26.79
N VAL A 329 -21.22 13.55 -25.65
CA VAL A 329 -21.76 12.74 -24.56
C VAL A 329 -22.77 13.60 -23.80
N LYS A 330 -24.07 13.33 -24.02
CA LYS A 330 -25.17 13.90 -23.23
C LYS A 330 -25.03 13.45 -21.76
N GLY A 331 -24.97 14.43 -20.85
CA GLY A 331 -24.80 14.21 -19.42
C GLY A 331 -25.89 13.34 -18.81
N THR A 332 -25.47 12.22 -18.22
CA THR A 332 -26.30 11.39 -17.34
C THR A 332 -26.35 12.02 -15.95
N ALA A 333 -27.54 12.00 -15.34
CA ALA A 333 -27.79 12.54 -14.01
C ALA A 333 -26.92 11.83 -12.95
N GLY A 334 -26.38 12.62 -12.02
CA GLY A 334 -25.32 12.25 -11.09
C GLY A 334 -25.60 11.02 -10.25
N GLN A 335 -24.79 9.99 -10.46
CA GLN A 335 -24.61 8.94 -9.47
C GLN A 335 -23.73 9.47 -8.32
N PRO A 336 -23.97 9.04 -7.07
CA PRO A 336 -23.11 9.40 -5.95
C PRO A 336 -21.69 8.90 -6.21
N GLU A 337 -20.73 9.81 -6.10
CA GLU A 337 -19.30 9.52 -6.25
C GLU A 337 -18.90 8.50 -5.17
N VAL A 338 -18.54 7.29 -5.59
CA VAL A 338 -18.10 6.22 -4.68
C VAL A 338 -16.74 6.61 -4.12
N GLN A 339 -16.65 6.81 -2.80
CA GLN A 339 -15.38 7.07 -2.14
C GLN A 339 -14.56 5.78 -2.09
N LEU A 340 -13.43 5.76 -2.80
CA LEU A 340 -12.47 4.66 -2.75
C LEU A 340 -11.65 4.71 -1.45
N THR A 341 -11.30 3.55 -0.93
CA THR A 341 -10.31 3.44 0.15
C THR A 341 -8.90 3.85 -0.35
N PRO A 342 -7.96 4.19 0.54
CA PRO A 342 -6.58 4.49 0.13
C PRO A 342 -5.90 3.35 -0.65
N SER A 343 -6.14 2.09 -0.28
CA SER A 343 -5.60 0.93 -0.99
C SER A 343 -6.20 0.78 -2.39
N GLU A 344 -7.50 1.01 -2.56
CA GLU A 344 -8.16 0.98 -3.87
C GLU A 344 -7.69 2.13 -4.76
N THR A 345 -7.55 3.34 -4.20
CA THR A 345 -7.00 4.51 -4.90
C THR A 345 -5.58 4.23 -5.40
N LEU A 346 -4.75 3.64 -4.54
CA LEU A 346 -3.39 3.26 -4.89
C LEU A 346 -3.37 2.16 -5.97
N LEU A 347 -4.21 1.15 -5.81
CA LEU A 347 -4.31 0.06 -6.77
C LEU A 347 -4.75 0.60 -8.13
N GLN A 348 -5.75 1.48 -8.17
CA GLN A 348 -6.21 2.13 -9.40
C GLN A 348 -5.09 2.96 -10.05
N ALA A 349 -4.25 3.63 -9.27
CA ALA A 349 -3.11 4.40 -9.80
C ALA A 349 -2.00 3.49 -10.37
N LEU A 350 -1.75 2.33 -9.76
CA LEU A 350 -0.71 1.38 -10.17
C LEU A 350 -1.18 0.33 -11.19
N ASP A 351 -2.48 0.10 -11.30
CA ASP A 351 -3.08 -0.79 -12.28
C ASP A 351 -3.11 -0.12 -13.66
N VAL A 352 -1.93 -0.15 -14.26
CA VAL A 352 -1.67 0.39 -15.59
C VAL A 352 -1.91 -0.65 -16.70
N GLY A 353 -2.52 -1.78 -16.36
CA GLY A 353 -2.89 -2.85 -17.29
C GLY A 353 -2.74 -4.26 -16.71
N PRO A 354 -3.24 -5.29 -17.43
CA PRO A 354 -3.33 -6.66 -16.92
C PRO A 354 -2.00 -7.26 -16.44
N LEU A 355 -0.90 -6.89 -17.11
CA LEU A 355 0.45 -7.35 -16.75
C LEU A 355 0.89 -6.81 -15.38
N HIS A 356 0.46 -5.60 -15.01
CA HIS A 356 0.84 -4.93 -13.77
C HIS A 356 -0.12 -5.20 -12.64
N ALA A 357 -1.39 -5.53 -12.92
CA ALA A 357 -2.44 -5.69 -11.93
C ALA A 357 -2.04 -6.60 -10.75
N ARG A 358 -1.39 -7.74 -11.05
CA ARG A 358 -0.90 -8.68 -10.01
C ARG A 358 0.18 -8.03 -9.13
N SER A 359 1.24 -7.52 -9.74
CA SER A 359 2.36 -6.90 -9.02
C SER A 359 1.93 -5.62 -8.29
N ALA A 360 0.98 -4.87 -8.85
CA ALA A 360 0.38 -3.67 -8.24
C ALA A 360 -0.32 -4.04 -6.93
N ARG A 361 -1.18 -5.07 -6.92
CA ARG A 361 -1.84 -5.55 -5.69
C ARG A 361 -0.83 -5.95 -4.62
N LEU A 362 0.20 -6.70 -4.99
CA LEU A 362 1.23 -7.13 -4.05
C LEU A 362 2.04 -5.94 -3.50
N LEU A 363 2.40 -5.01 -4.37
CA LEU A 363 3.13 -3.80 -3.99
C LEU A 363 2.30 -2.90 -3.06
N VAL A 364 1.00 -2.73 -3.34
CA VAL A 364 0.05 -2.04 -2.46
C VAL A 364 0.06 -2.68 -1.08
N ASN A 365 -0.05 -4.01 -1.02
CA ASN A 365 -0.08 -4.73 0.25
C ASN A 365 1.23 -4.60 1.04
N SER A 366 2.39 -4.63 0.37
CA SER A 366 3.67 -4.37 1.03
C SER A 366 3.79 -2.92 1.52
N LEU A 367 3.38 -1.95 0.71
CA LEU A 367 3.40 -0.53 1.09
C LEU A 367 2.43 -0.21 2.24
N ALA A 368 1.34 -0.97 2.34
CA ALA A 368 0.36 -0.86 3.40
C ALA A 368 0.92 -1.20 4.79
N GLN A 369 1.94 -2.04 4.85
CA GLN A 369 2.55 -2.49 6.11
C GLN A 369 3.50 -1.43 6.69
N ASP A 370 4.15 -0.65 5.82
CA ASP A 370 5.26 0.23 6.21
C ASP A 370 4.87 1.72 6.28
N ILE A 371 3.77 2.13 5.63
CA ILE A 371 3.45 3.55 5.41
C ILE A 371 1.98 3.83 5.73
N CYS A 372 1.69 5.05 6.22
CA CYS A 372 0.34 5.58 6.24
C CYS A 372 -0.22 5.70 4.80
N LEU A 373 -0.92 4.66 4.36
CA LEU A 373 -1.50 4.53 3.01
C LEU A 373 -2.30 5.76 2.57
N GLU A 374 -2.98 6.42 3.50
CA GLU A 374 -3.81 7.59 3.21
C GLU A 374 -2.97 8.77 2.69
N THR A 375 -1.81 9.02 3.32
CA THR A 375 -0.85 10.03 2.84
C THR A 375 -0.32 9.64 1.47
N PHE A 376 -0.05 8.35 1.27
CA PHE A 376 0.50 7.83 0.02
C PHE A 376 -0.47 7.94 -1.15
N ALA A 377 -1.70 7.44 -0.97
CA ALA A 377 -2.76 7.47 -1.98
C ALA A 377 -3.06 8.90 -2.43
N THR A 378 -3.28 9.81 -1.47
CA THR A 378 -3.52 11.22 -1.75
C THR A 378 -2.35 11.81 -2.54
N THR A 379 -1.11 11.49 -2.17
CA THR A 379 0.03 12.14 -2.82
C THR A 379 0.32 11.61 -4.22
N LEU A 380 0.13 10.31 -4.47
CA LEU A 380 0.25 9.75 -5.82
C LEU A 380 -0.75 10.40 -6.78
N GLU A 381 -2.01 10.55 -6.35
CA GLU A 381 -3.07 11.15 -7.16
C GLU A 381 -2.68 12.55 -7.68
N PHE A 382 -2.08 13.37 -6.82
CA PHE A 382 -1.73 14.75 -7.17
C PHE A 382 -0.37 14.93 -7.82
N LYS A 383 0.66 14.18 -7.41
CA LYS A 383 2.05 14.44 -7.81
C LYS A 383 2.63 13.42 -8.80
N VAL A 384 2.14 12.18 -8.80
CA VAL A 384 2.78 11.08 -9.53
C VAL A 384 1.77 10.44 -10.44
N ARG A 385 1.78 10.85 -11.71
CA ARG A 385 0.91 10.27 -12.72
C ARG A 385 1.66 9.16 -13.44
N PHE A 386 1.11 7.95 -13.42
CA PHE A 386 1.63 6.86 -14.24
C PHE A 386 1.16 7.00 -15.69
N SER A 387 1.96 6.51 -16.64
CA SER A 387 1.59 6.45 -18.06
C SER A 387 1.41 5.00 -18.49
N PRO A 388 0.17 4.50 -18.56
CA PRO A 388 -0.10 3.12 -18.96
C PRO A 388 0.50 2.72 -20.29
N GLN A 389 0.50 3.64 -21.27
CA GLN A 389 1.00 3.39 -22.62
C GLN A 389 2.51 3.16 -22.67
N LEU A 390 3.25 3.66 -21.67
CA LEU A 390 4.70 3.52 -21.58
C LEU A 390 5.12 2.50 -20.50
N SER A 391 4.19 2.04 -19.68
CA SER A 391 4.38 0.94 -18.74
C SER A 391 4.40 -0.39 -19.48
N ARG A 392 5.33 -1.27 -19.14
CA ARG A 392 5.53 -2.55 -19.85
C ARG A 392 6.39 -3.52 -19.06
N GLY A 393 6.25 -4.80 -19.36
CA GLY A 393 7.25 -5.82 -19.04
C GLY A 393 8.33 -5.86 -20.11
N TYR A 394 9.57 -6.05 -19.70
CA TYR A 394 10.70 -6.23 -20.60
C TYR A 394 10.99 -7.71 -20.79
N SER A 395 10.84 -8.20 -22.03
CA SER A 395 11.16 -9.59 -22.37
C SER A 395 12.63 -9.93 -22.10
N LEU A 396 12.90 -11.23 -21.94
CA LEU A 396 14.22 -11.78 -21.63
C LEU A 396 15.21 -11.76 -22.81
N GLU A 397 14.75 -11.44 -24.02
CA GLU A 397 15.61 -11.36 -25.20
C GLU A 397 16.50 -10.12 -25.15
N ASN A 398 17.78 -10.20 -25.49
CA ASN A 398 18.63 -9.01 -25.55
C ASN A 398 18.12 -8.00 -26.58
N ALA A 399 18.16 -6.71 -26.23
CA ALA A 399 17.90 -5.63 -27.18
C ALA A 399 18.67 -4.36 -26.80
N ASP A 400 19.11 -3.67 -27.84
CA ASP A 400 19.77 -2.38 -27.79
C ASP A 400 18.75 -1.31 -28.24
N TYR A 401 18.50 -0.30 -27.40
CA TYR A 401 17.56 0.80 -27.68
C TYR A 401 18.22 2.05 -28.27
N GLY A 402 19.47 1.91 -28.70
CA GLY A 402 20.32 2.94 -29.25
C GLY A 402 20.88 3.90 -28.20
N LEU A 403 21.47 4.98 -28.69
CA LEU A 403 22.08 6.00 -27.85
C LEU A 403 21.03 6.90 -27.20
N ARG A 404 21.28 7.27 -25.94
CA ARG A 404 20.62 8.36 -25.21
C ARG A 404 21.73 9.21 -24.59
N GLY A 405 21.85 10.45 -25.06
CA GLY A 405 22.90 11.39 -24.64
C GLY A 405 24.30 10.79 -24.78
N HIS A 406 24.57 10.18 -25.93
CA HIS A 406 25.82 9.49 -26.27
C HIS A 406 26.13 8.22 -25.46
N HIS A 407 25.23 7.78 -24.57
CA HIS A 407 25.35 6.51 -23.86
C HIS A 407 24.44 5.44 -24.43
N GLN A 408 24.96 4.22 -24.49
CA GLN A 408 24.19 3.07 -24.94
C GLN A 408 23.07 2.75 -23.94
N TYR A 409 21.83 2.65 -24.42
CA TYR A 409 20.70 2.25 -23.59
C TYR A 409 20.30 0.80 -23.92
N TYR A 410 20.63 -0.12 -23.01
CA TYR A 410 20.25 -1.53 -23.12
C TYR A 410 18.87 -1.81 -22.51
N LYS A 411 18.14 -2.76 -23.10
CA LYS A 411 16.83 -3.19 -22.59
C LYS A 411 16.97 -3.82 -21.18
N PRO A 412 16.18 -3.39 -20.18
CA PRO A 412 16.19 -3.97 -18.84
C PRO A 412 15.54 -5.37 -18.79
N LEU A 413 16.27 -6.42 -19.14
CA LEU A 413 15.71 -7.78 -19.23
C LEU A 413 15.13 -8.26 -17.91
N GLY A 414 13.92 -8.81 -17.94
CA GLY A 414 13.31 -9.38 -16.74
C GLY A 414 12.92 -8.33 -15.71
N TRP A 415 12.42 -7.19 -16.17
CA TRP A 415 11.90 -6.12 -15.33
C TRP A 415 10.50 -5.71 -15.77
N LEU A 416 9.66 -5.40 -14.79
CA LEU A 416 8.38 -4.73 -14.98
C LEU A 416 8.57 -3.24 -14.73
N ARG A 417 8.10 -2.40 -15.66
CA ARG A 417 8.22 -0.94 -15.57
C ARG A 417 6.87 -0.28 -15.42
N TRP A 418 6.72 0.55 -14.39
CA TRP A 418 5.69 1.59 -14.31
C TRP A 418 6.31 2.90 -14.79
N SER A 419 5.84 3.41 -15.93
CA SER A 419 6.32 4.69 -16.45
C SER A 419 5.72 5.84 -15.66
N LEU A 420 6.55 6.78 -15.23
CA LEU A 420 6.07 8.06 -14.72
C LEU A 420 5.81 9.00 -15.90
N ARG A 421 4.73 9.76 -15.83
CA ARG A 421 4.45 10.88 -16.73
C ARG A 421 5.37 12.02 -16.31
N MET A 422 6.23 12.43 -17.24
CA MET A 422 7.11 13.56 -17.04
C MET A 422 6.52 14.78 -17.73
N ASP A 423 6.40 15.87 -16.99
CA ASP A 423 6.18 17.18 -17.59
C ASP A 423 7.41 17.52 -18.43
N ASN A 424 7.20 18.09 -19.63
CA ASN A 424 8.27 18.47 -20.55
C ASN A 424 9.18 17.30 -21.00
N PHE A 425 8.60 16.11 -21.23
CA PHE A 425 9.36 14.94 -21.71
C PHE A 425 10.30 15.22 -22.88
N GLN A 426 9.93 16.11 -23.81
CA GLN A 426 10.78 16.46 -24.96
C GLN A 426 12.14 17.03 -24.53
N THR A 427 12.20 17.78 -23.44
CA THR A 427 13.44 18.33 -22.87
C THR A 427 14.41 17.23 -22.42
N TYR A 428 13.87 16.13 -21.91
CA TYR A 428 14.65 15.05 -21.29
C TYR A 428 14.81 13.83 -22.22
N ARG A 429 14.11 13.80 -23.36
CA ARG A 429 13.99 12.63 -24.24
C ARG A 429 15.35 12.04 -24.62
N ASP A 430 16.33 12.90 -24.83
CA ASP A 430 17.68 12.51 -25.28
C ASP A 430 18.70 12.47 -24.13
N TRP A 431 18.29 12.71 -22.88
CA TRP A 431 19.19 12.52 -21.73
C TRP A 431 19.52 11.03 -21.56
N PRO A 432 20.75 10.67 -21.17
CA PRO A 432 21.12 9.30 -20.87
C PRO A 432 20.21 8.70 -19.80
N VAL A 433 19.95 7.41 -19.94
CA VAL A 433 19.17 6.62 -18.98
C VAL A 433 20.14 5.98 -18.00
N ALA A 434 19.85 6.13 -16.70
CA ALA A 434 20.58 5.50 -15.63
C ALA A 434 19.61 4.96 -14.57
N TYR A 435 20.13 4.19 -13.63
CA TYR A 435 19.37 3.45 -12.64
C TYR A 435 19.86 3.75 -11.24
N HIS A 436 18.93 3.88 -10.30
CA HIS A 436 19.20 4.09 -8.89
C HIS A 436 18.51 2.99 -8.07
N GLY A 437 19.29 2.10 -7.46
CA GLY A 437 18.77 1.12 -6.51
C GLY A 437 18.25 1.79 -5.25
N THR A 438 17.13 1.33 -4.71
CA THR A 438 16.57 1.88 -3.48
C THR A 438 15.82 0.82 -2.68
N SER A 439 15.43 1.13 -1.44
CA SER A 439 14.54 0.28 -0.64
C SER A 439 13.08 0.68 -0.84
N LEU A 440 12.15 -0.24 -0.54
CA LEU A 440 10.72 0.05 -0.59
C LEU A 440 10.35 1.27 0.28
N THR A 441 10.94 1.37 1.48
CA THR A 441 10.70 2.44 2.44
C THR A 441 11.16 3.82 1.95
N ARG A 442 12.11 3.89 1.01
CA ARG A 442 12.62 5.14 0.42
C ARG A 442 11.94 5.50 -0.89
N LEU A 443 11.24 4.55 -1.54
CA LEU A 443 10.55 4.76 -2.81
C LEU A 443 9.62 5.98 -2.74
N LEU A 444 8.74 6.03 -1.76
CA LEU A 444 7.76 7.11 -1.66
C LEU A 444 8.42 8.48 -1.46
N PRO A 445 9.26 8.71 -0.43
CA PRO A 445 9.98 9.99 -0.29
C PRO A 445 10.64 10.46 -1.59
N ILE A 446 11.29 9.55 -2.33
CA ILE A 446 11.92 9.88 -3.61
C ILE A 446 10.90 10.29 -4.67
N LEU A 447 9.77 9.58 -4.79
CA LEU A 447 8.71 9.96 -5.74
C LEU A 447 8.09 11.33 -5.42
N LEU A 448 8.09 11.75 -4.14
CA LEU A 448 7.48 13.02 -3.72
C LEU A 448 8.41 14.22 -3.77
N GLN A 449 9.67 13.99 -3.44
CA GLN A 449 10.67 15.03 -3.19
C GLN A 449 11.78 15.02 -4.24
N GLY A 450 11.77 14.03 -5.15
CA GLY A 450 12.90 13.72 -6.01
C GLY A 450 14.01 13.01 -5.25
N LEU A 451 15.07 12.64 -5.97
CA LEU A 451 16.29 12.12 -5.36
C LEU A 451 17.03 13.27 -4.66
N GLN A 452 17.35 13.08 -3.38
CA GLN A 452 18.04 14.06 -2.56
C GLN A 452 19.46 13.57 -2.25
N PRO A 453 20.45 14.46 -2.15
CA PRO A 453 21.81 14.09 -1.84
C PRO A 453 21.89 13.61 -0.37
N PRO A 454 22.78 12.65 -0.07
CA PRO A 454 23.05 12.25 1.32
C PRO A 454 23.39 13.47 2.19
N GLY A 455 22.83 13.53 3.40
CA GLY A 455 23.00 14.66 4.33
C GLY A 455 22.01 15.82 4.12
N ALA A 456 21.35 15.93 2.98
CA ALA A 456 20.30 16.94 2.78
C ALA A 456 18.99 16.53 3.47
N GLU A 457 18.28 17.50 4.04
CA GLU A 457 16.91 17.34 4.56
C GLU A 457 16.66 16.11 5.47
N GLY A 458 17.69 15.63 6.18
CA GLY A 458 17.58 14.44 7.05
C GLY A 458 17.75 13.10 6.33
N VAL A 459 18.27 13.11 5.10
CA VAL A 459 18.73 11.90 4.40
C VAL A 459 20.01 11.41 5.08
N GLU A 460 19.93 10.26 5.74
CA GLU A 460 21.07 9.62 6.39
C GLU A 460 22.11 9.16 5.36
N ILE A 461 23.39 9.31 5.72
CA ILE A 461 24.50 8.76 4.95
C ILE A 461 24.60 7.26 5.29
N ALA A 462 23.88 6.42 4.55
CA ALA A 462 23.84 4.98 4.80
C ALA A 462 25.13 4.24 4.37
N HIS A 463 25.84 4.77 3.37
CA HIS A 463 27.01 4.15 2.76
C HIS A 463 28.14 5.16 2.55
N GLY A 464 29.37 4.66 2.45
CA GLY A 464 30.53 5.48 2.10
C GLY A 464 30.33 6.21 0.78
N GLN A 465 30.88 7.41 0.68
CA GLN A 465 30.77 8.29 -0.49
C GLN A 465 32.00 8.13 -1.40
N ALA A 466 32.23 6.90 -1.87
CA ALA A 466 33.39 6.56 -2.68
C ALA A 466 33.43 7.38 -3.98
N TYR A 467 34.58 7.99 -4.28
CA TYR A 467 34.80 8.90 -5.42
C TYR A 467 34.01 10.22 -5.39
N SER A 468 33.12 10.43 -4.41
CA SER A 468 32.43 11.70 -4.22
C SER A 468 33.41 12.75 -3.72
N LEU A 469 33.48 13.88 -4.42
CA LEU A 469 34.31 15.02 -4.01
C LEU A 469 33.67 15.81 -2.88
N THR A 470 32.34 15.78 -2.79
CA THR A 470 31.52 16.55 -1.85
C THR A 470 31.14 15.76 -0.61
N GLY A 471 31.18 14.42 -0.69
CA GLY A 471 30.61 13.55 0.33
C GLY A 471 29.07 13.53 0.31
N SER A 472 28.44 14.00 -0.77
CA SER A 472 26.99 14.09 -0.88
C SER A 472 26.48 13.76 -2.29
N SER A 473 27.19 12.92 -3.06
CA SER A 473 26.77 12.58 -4.42
C SER A 473 25.59 11.61 -4.41
N ILE A 474 24.68 11.76 -5.39
CA ILE A 474 23.64 10.78 -5.69
C ILE A 474 24.21 9.81 -6.72
N TYR A 475 24.20 8.52 -6.38
CA TYR A 475 24.80 7.46 -7.19
C TYR A 475 23.80 6.87 -8.17
N PHE A 476 24.22 6.70 -9.42
CA PHE A 476 23.49 6.00 -10.47
C PHE A 476 24.41 5.00 -11.16
N SER A 477 23.80 4.11 -11.94
CA SER A 477 24.54 3.22 -12.84
C SER A 477 23.83 3.15 -14.19
N PRO A 478 24.55 3.12 -15.33
CA PRO A 478 23.95 2.82 -16.63
C PRO A 478 23.53 1.35 -16.75
N SER A 479 24.05 0.47 -15.89
CA SER A 479 23.63 -0.93 -15.76
C SER A 479 22.54 -1.08 -14.70
N ILE A 480 21.40 -1.62 -15.10
CA ILE A 480 20.33 -1.96 -14.15
C ILE A 480 20.73 -3.12 -13.25
N GLU A 481 21.50 -4.10 -13.74
CA GLU A 481 21.96 -5.24 -12.93
C GLU A 481 22.90 -4.79 -11.82
N TYR A 482 23.77 -3.81 -12.09
CA TYR A 482 24.63 -3.20 -11.07
C TYR A 482 23.80 -2.39 -10.06
N ALA A 483 22.88 -1.54 -10.52
CA ALA A 483 22.00 -0.76 -9.64
C ALA A 483 21.05 -1.63 -8.81
N ALA A 484 20.67 -2.80 -9.33
CA ALA A 484 19.82 -3.79 -8.68
C ALA A 484 20.60 -4.72 -7.73
N PHE A 485 21.91 -4.53 -7.55
CA PHE A 485 22.64 -5.37 -6.61
C PHE A 485 22.04 -5.20 -5.20
N PRO A 486 21.91 -6.28 -4.39
CA PRO A 486 21.15 -6.22 -3.13
C PRO A 486 21.64 -5.19 -2.09
N VAL A 487 22.88 -4.74 -2.18
CA VAL A 487 23.41 -3.63 -1.35
C VAL A 487 22.71 -2.31 -1.66
N TYR A 488 22.32 -2.07 -2.92
CA TYR A 488 21.68 -0.84 -3.37
C TYR A 488 20.15 -0.98 -3.49
N ALA A 489 19.67 -2.12 -3.99
CA ALA A 489 18.24 -2.41 -4.12
C ALA A 489 17.88 -3.57 -3.19
N GLN A 490 17.44 -3.27 -1.98
CA GLN A 490 17.13 -4.30 -0.98
C GLN A 490 15.90 -5.12 -1.40
N PHE A 491 15.91 -6.42 -1.08
CA PHE A 491 14.72 -7.24 -1.28
C PHE A 491 13.69 -6.86 -0.22
N PHE A 492 12.42 -6.98 -0.59
CA PHE A 492 11.30 -6.93 0.35
C PHE A 492 10.33 -8.07 0.04
N LEU A 493 9.62 -8.54 1.06
CA LEU A 493 8.65 -9.61 0.91
C LEU A 493 7.35 -9.04 0.32
N LEU A 494 6.91 -9.61 -0.81
CA LEU A 494 5.62 -9.30 -1.41
C LEU A 494 4.50 -10.09 -0.70
N ALA A 495 4.54 -11.42 -0.85
CA ALA A 495 3.62 -12.37 -0.22
C ALA A 495 4.08 -13.80 -0.54
N ASP A 496 3.72 -14.79 0.29
CA ASP A 496 3.91 -16.23 0.01
C ASP A 496 5.35 -16.62 -0.39
N LYS A 497 6.35 -16.09 0.32
CA LYS A 497 7.77 -16.30 -0.04
C LYS A 497 8.07 -15.84 -1.48
N ARG A 498 7.43 -14.77 -1.92
CA ARG A 498 7.83 -13.97 -3.08
C ARG A 498 8.53 -12.74 -2.59
N TRP A 499 9.65 -12.42 -3.20
CA TRP A 499 10.40 -11.20 -2.92
C TRP A 499 10.38 -10.31 -4.14
N ALA A 500 10.68 -9.04 -3.94
CA ALA A 500 10.92 -8.13 -5.04
C ALA A 500 12.05 -7.16 -4.72
N GLN A 501 12.62 -6.60 -5.78
CA GLN A 501 13.52 -5.45 -5.73
C GLN A 501 12.92 -4.30 -6.53
N ILE A 502 13.22 -3.08 -6.10
CA ILE A 502 12.85 -1.86 -6.80
C ILE A 502 14.10 -1.09 -7.21
N VAL A 503 14.10 -0.63 -8.46
CA VAL A 503 15.10 0.27 -9.02
C VAL A 503 14.38 1.43 -9.70
N LEU A 504 14.86 2.65 -9.51
CA LEU A 504 14.34 3.82 -10.19
C LEU A 504 15.06 4.00 -11.52
N GLN A 505 14.31 4.06 -12.61
CA GLN A 505 14.83 4.48 -13.90
C GLN A 505 14.82 6.00 -13.96
N CYS A 506 15.98 6.58 -14.21
CA CYS A 506 16.20 8.01 -14.22
C CYS A 506 16.78 8.47 -15.57
N ARG A 507 16.52 9.73 -15.90
CA ARG A 507 17.21 10.47 -16.94
C ARG A 507 18.14 11.46 -16.28
N VAL A 508 19.41 11.48 -16.68
CA VAL A 508 20.44 12.32 -16.07
C VAL A 508 20.91 13.35 -17.09
N ARG A 509 21.05 14.63 -16.72
CA ARG A 509 21.48 15.67 -17.66
C ARG A 509 22.87 15.32 -18.23
N PRO A 510 23.06 15.36 -19.56
CA PRO A 510 24.38 15.15 -20.14
C PRO A 510 25.42 16.12 -19.56
N GLY A 511 26.58 15.59 -19.16
CA GLY A 511 27.69 16.38 -18.60
C GLY A 511 27.52 16.80 -17.13
N SER A 512 26.43 16.43 -16.45
CA SER A 512 26.19 16.79 -15.05
C SER A 512 26.63 15.73 -14.04
N TYR A 513 27.32 14.68 -14.48
CA TYR A 513 27.76 13.58 -13.64
C TYR A 513 29.25 13.30 -13.84
N GLN A 514 29.88 12.86 -12.77
CA GLN A 514 31.21 12.27 -12.81
C GLN A 514 31.07 10.76 -12.96
N SER A 515 31.81 10.17 -13.91
CA SER A 515 31.88 8.74 -14.08
C SER A 515 33.01 8.14 -13.23
N ALA A 516 32.73 7.02 -12.55
CA ALA A 516 33.66 6.31 -11.69
C ALA A 516 33.58 4.78 -11.92
N PRO A 517 34.63 4.02 -11.55
CA PRO A 517 34.58 2.57 -11.52
C PRO A 517 33.61 2.04 -10.45
N GLY A 518 32.99 0.89 -10.71
CA GLY A 518 32.11 0.23 -9.74
C GLY A 518 32.83 -0.18 -8.46
N THR A 519 32.22 0.12 -7.31
CA THR A 519 32.72 -0.16 -5.95
C THR A 519 32.36 -1.54 -5.40
N LEU A 520 31.47 -2.30 -6.05
CA LEU A 520 31.04 -3.63 -5.56
C LEU A 520 32.00 -4.78 -5.90
N GLY A 521 33.11 -4.51 -6.58
CA GLY A 521 34.12 -5.53 -6.91
C GLY A 521 34.84 -6.11 -5.69
N GLY A 522 35.33 -7.35 -5.81
CA GLY A 522 36.11 -8.03 -4.80
C GLY A 522 35.26 -8.56 -3.64
N LYS A 523 34.83 -7.67 -2.73
CA LYS A 523 34.12 -8.06 -1.49
C LYS A 523 32.75 -8.67 -1.78
N TYR A 524 31.96 -8.04 -2.65
CA TYR A 524 30.57 -8.44 -2.90
C TYR A 524 30.44 -9.28 -4.18
N TRP A 525 31.29 -9.00 -5.18
CA TRP A 525 31.29 -9.67 -6.47
C TRP A 525 32.67 -10.19 -6.86
N PRO A 526 32.78 -11.42 -7.42
CA PRO A 526 34.06 -11.99 -7.80
C PRO A 526 34.84 -11.07 -8.75
N PRO A 527 36.15 -10.85 -8.49
CA PRO A 527 36.99 -10.18 -9.46
C PRO A 527 37.00 -11.01 -10.76
N GLY A 528 36.97 -10.34 -11.90
CA GLY A 528 36.96 -11.03 -13.19
C GLY A 528 35.58 -11.53 -13.65
N LEU A 529 34.48 -11.25 -12.94
CA LEU A 529 33.13 -11.58 -13.40
C LEU A 529 32.35 -10.30 -13.70
N ARG A 530 31.68 -10.23 -14.86
CA ARG A 530 30.83 -9.07 -15.22
C ARG A 530 29.62 -8.97 -14.27
N PHE A 531 29.11 -7.75 -14.02
CA PHE A 531 27.81 -7.56 -13.35
C PHE A 531 26.64 -7.61 -14.32
N ASP A 532 26.90 -7.22 -15.57
CA ASP A 532 25.90 -7.08 -16.61
C ASP A 532 26.56 -7.50 -17.93
N PRO A 533 25.96 -8.41 -18.71
CA PRO A 533 26.52 -8.86 -19.98
C PRO A 533 26.77 -7.73 -20.98
N ASN A 534 26.04 -6.61 -20.85
CA ASN A 534 26.16 -5.45 -21.72
C ASN A 534 27.37 -4.56 -21.40
N PHE A 535 28.03 -4.77 -20.26
CA PHE A 535 29.16 -3.97 -19.81
C PHE A 535 30.40 -4.86 -19.65
N THR A 536 31.48 -4.52 -20.36
CA THR A 536 32.67 -5.38 -20.46
C THR A 536 33.53 -5.37 -19.21
N ASN A 537 33.45 -4.30 -18.41
CA ASN A 537 34.21 -4.11 -17.18
C ASN A 537 33.45 -3.22 -16.19
N LEU A 538 34.08 -2.94 -15.04
CA LEU A 538 33.51 -2.08 -14.00
C LEU A 538 33.76 -0.59 -14.26
N ASP A 539 34.50 -0.26 -15.31
CA ASP A 539 34.80 1.13 -15.63
C ASP A 539 33.49 1.82 -15.98
N HIS A 540 33.28 3.01 -15.43
CA HIS A 540 32.13 3.85 -15.72
C HIS A 540 30.75 3.31 -15.28
N LEU A 541 30.71 2.28 -14.41
CA LEU A 541 29.46 1.75 -13.87
C LEU A 541 28.84 2.62 -12.75
N GLU A 542 29.58 3.56 -12.17
CA GLU A 542 29.02 4.50 -11.19
C GLU A 542 29.03 5.92 -11.74
N TRP A 543 27.88 6.58 -11.71
CA TRP A 543 27.69 7.98 -12.07
C TRP A 543 27.30 8.76 -10.83
N LEU A 544 28.10 9.77 -10.50
CA LEU A 544 27.93 10.62 -9.32
C LEU A 544 27.34 11.94 -9.77
N VAL A 545 26.14 12.26 -9.31
CA VAL A 545 25.44 13.52 -9.60
C VAL A 545 25.33 14.34 -8.31
N GLU A 546 25.78 15.59 -8.36
CA GLU A 546 25.75 16.48 -7.18
C GLU A 546 24.43 17.23 -7.02
N ASP A 547 23.82 17.64 -8.14
CA ASP A 547 22.63 18.49 -8.13
C ASP A 547 21.38 17.69 -8.55
N PRO A 548 20.39 17.52 -7.64
CA PRO A 548 19.11 16.89 -7.91
C PRO A 548 18.37 17.41 -9.15
N ALA A 549 18.53 18.70 -9.49
CA ALA A 549 17.85 19.30 -10.65
C ALA A 549 18.34 18.73 -12.00
N ASN A 550 19.43 17.96 -11.99
CA ASN A 550 19.96 17.26 -13.15
C ASN A 550 19.44 15.83 -13.28
N ILE A 551 18.46 15.43 -12.47
CA ILE A 551 17.88 14.10 -12.46
C ILE A 551 16.38 14.19 -12.66
N VAL A 552 15.85 13.32 -13.52
CA VAL A 552 14.40 13.13 -13.69
C VAL A 552 14.08 11.65 -13.51
N VAL A 553 13.36 11.31 -12.43
CA VAL A 553 12.82 9.96 -12.25
C VAL A 553 11.71 9.75 -13.27
N CYS A 554 11.84 8.71 -14.11
CA CYS A 554 10.96 8.49 -15.24
C CYS A 554 10.27 7.12 -15.21
N GLY A 555 10.66 6.22 -14.31
CA GLY A 555 9.97 4.96 -14.12
C GLY A 555 10.38 4.25 -12.84
N ILE A 556 9.46 3.41 -12.33
CA ILE A 556 9.72 2.43 -11.28
C ILE A 556 9.93 1.10 -11.99
N MET A 557 11.06 0.45 -11.70
CA MET A 557 11.42 -0.87 -12.21
C MET A 557 11.27 -1.87 -11.06
N LEU A 558 10.53 -2.95 -11.27
CA LEU A 558 10.39 -4.04 -10.31
C LEU A 558 10.80 -5.36 -10.93
N ARG A 559 11.48 -6.18 -10.13
CA ARG A 559 11.77 -7.58 -10.45
C ARG A 559 11.25 -8.44 -9.30
N GLU A 560 10.43 -9.44 -9.62
CA GLU A 560 9.95 -10.42 -8.65
C GLU A 560 10.86 -11.66 -8.61
N PHE A 561 10.90 -12.29 -7.44
CA PHE A 561 11.67 -13.49 -7.15
C PHE A 561 10.81 -14.48 -6.38
N GLY A 562 11.16 -15.75 -6.46
CA GLY A 562 10.46 -16.82 -5.76
C GLY A 562 9.76 -17.80 -6.70
N PRO A 563 9.41 -19.02 -6.24
CA PRO A 563 8.82 -20.07 -7.09
C PRO A 563 7.51 -19.67 -7.79
N LYS A 564 6.83 -18.65 -7.25
CA LYS A 564 5.57 -18.12 -7.79
C LYS A 564 5.76 -16.87 -8.67
N ALA A 565 6.99 -16.40 -8.88
CA ALA A 565 7.26 -15.31 -9.83
C ALA A 565 6.96 -15.77 -11.25
N ASP A 566 6.54 -14.85 -12.13
CA ASP A 566 6.27 -15.16 -13.54
C ASP A 566 7.60 -15.43 -14.28
N ALA A 567 7.84 -16.69 -14.64
CA ALA A 567 9.06 -17.12 -15.33
C ALA A 567 9.20 -16.57 -16.75
N LEU A 568 8.08 -16.26 -17.43
CA LEU A 568 8.13 -15.67 -18.77
C LEU A 568 8.57 -14.21 -18.71
N LEU A 569 8.16 -13.50 -17.66
CA LEU A 569 8.54 -12.12 -17.45
C LEU A 569 9.92 -12.00 -16.80
N PHE A 570 10.16 -12.64 -15.66
CA PHE A 570 11.36 -12.43 -14.82
C PHE A 570 12.48 -13.46 -15.05
N GLY A 571 12.20 -14.52 -15.80
CA GLY A 571 13.15 -15.59 -16.09
C GLY A 571 13.19 -16.69 -15.03
N SER A 572 13.53 -17.89 -15.46
CA SER A 572 13.56 -19.09 -14.61
C SER A 572 14.52 -18.98 -13.42
N LEU A 573 15.63 -18.24 -13.58
CA LEU A 573 16.58 -18.02 -12.50
C LEU A 573 15.94 -17.22 -11.35
N ALA A 574 15.18 -16.17 -11.63
CA ALA A 574 14.48 -15.40 -10.60
C ALA A 574 13.43 -16.25 -9.87
N CYS A 575 12.76 -17.15 -10.58
CA CYS A 575 11.82 -18.12 -10.00
C CYS A 575 12.49 -19.18 -9.12
N SER A 576 13.78 -19.44 -9.33
CA SER A 576 14.55 -20.40 -8.53
C SER A 576 15.02 -19.88 -7.19
N VAL A 577 14.90 -18.57 -6.93
CA VAL A 577 15.24 -17.97 -5.63
C VAL A 577 14.30 -18.50 -4.55
N THR A 578 14.84 -18.91 -3.42
CA THR A 578 14.10 -19.28 -2.21
C THR A 578 14.47 -18.34 -1.08
N ALA A 579 14.05 -18.67 0.16
CA ALA A 579 14.47 -17.89 1.31
C ALA A 579 15.98 -18.07 1.62
N GLY A 580 16.56 -19.20 1.20
CA GLY A 580 17.92 -19.60 1.58
C GLY A 580 18.12 -19.76 3.10
N SER A 581 19.31 -20.18 3.50
CA SER A 581 19.74 -20.09 4.92
C SER A 581 20.22 -18.68 5.27
N ASP A 582 20.82 -18.00 4.30
CA ASP A 582 21.47 -16.70 4.48
C ASP A 582 20.58 -15.52 4.04
N GLY A 583 19.41 -15.82 3.46
CA GLY A 583 18.50 -14.83 2.88
C GLY A 583 18.40 -14.92 1.35
N PRO A 584 17.28 -14.46 0.77
CA PRO A 584 17.02 -14.52 -0.67
C PRO A 584 18.03 -13.70 -1.50
N GLU A 585 18.59 -12.63 -0.94
CA GLU A 585 19.59 -11.77 -1.59
C GLU A 585 20.90 -12.52 -1.86
N PHE A 586 21.33 -13.32 -0.88
CA PHE A 586 22.54 -14.14 -0.99
C PHE A 586 22.34 -15.28 -1.98
N GLU A 587 21.17 -15.91 -1.94
CA GLU A 587 20.81 -16.96 -2.90
C GLU A 587 20.77 -16.42 -4.33
N TRP A 588 20.09 -15.30 -4.57
CA TRP A 588 20.07 -14.63 -5.87
C TRP A 588 21.48 -14.30 -6.36
N THR A 589 22.30 -13.72 -5.48
CA THR A 589 23.69 -13.37 -5.79
C THR A 589 24.52 -14.60 -6.17
N LYS A 590 24.32 -15.74 -5.50
CA LYS A 590 24.97 -17.01 -5.83
C LYS A 590 24.51 -17.55 -7.19
N LEU A 591 23.19 -17.62 -7.39
CA LEU A 591 22.57 -18.09 -8.63
C LEU A 591 23.05 -17.30 -9.85
N ARG A 592 23.13 -15.97 -9.73
CA ARG A 592 23.64 -15.09 -10.80
C ARG A 592 25.12 -15.27 -11.09
N LYS A 593 25.96 -15.45 -10.06
CA LYS A 593 27.39 -15.77 -10.26
C LYS A 593 27.55 -17.06 -11.05
N ASP A 594 26.78 -18.09 -10.71
CA ASP A 594 26.87 -19.39 -11.36
C ASP A 594 26.34 -19.35 -12.81
N GLU A 595 25.25 -18.62 -13.06
CA GLU A 595 24.77 -18.37 -14.42
C GLU A 595 25.84 -17.69 -15.29
N PHE A 596 26.46 -16.61 -14.80
CA PHE A 596 27.46 -15.88 -15.56
C PHE A 596 28.74 -16.68 -15.81
N ARG A 597 29.16 -17.51 -14.85
CA ARG A 597 30.26 -18.47 -15.07
C ARG A 597 29.94 -19.46 -16.17
N ARG A 598 28.73 -20.05 -16.14
CA ARG A 598 28.28 -20.98 -17.20
C ARG A 598 28.19 -20.30 -18.57
N ALA A 599 27.80 -19.02 -18.59
CA ALA A 599 27.72 -18.23 -19.82
C ALA A 599 29.08 -17.65 -20.28
N GLY A 600 30.19 -17.95 -19.59
CA GLY A 600 31.52 -17.47 -19.96
C GLY A 600 31.70 -15.94 -19.83
N GLN A 601 30.92 -15.28 -18.97
CA GLN A 601 30.91 -13.81 -18.79
C GLN A 601 32.07 -13.29 -17.93
N MET A 602 33.27 -13.85 -18.14
CA MET A 602 34.47 -13.36 -17.49
C MET A 602 34.84 -11.97 -18.06
N LEU A 603 35.41 -11.11 -17.22
CA LEU A 603 36.06 -9.88 -17.64
C LEU A 603 37.23 -10.25 -18.55
N LEU A 604 37.33 -9.55 -19.68
CA LEU A 604 38.52 -9.65 -20.51
C LEU A 604 39.64 -8.94 -19.75
N SER A 605 40.73 -9.68 -19.47
CA SER A 605 41.91 -9.19 -18.75
C SER A 605 42.66 -8.12 -19.52
#